data_AF-A0A2S2PNG6-F1
#
_entry.id   AF-A0A2S2PNG6-F1
#
_cell.length_a   1.000
_cell.length_b   1.000
_cell.length_c   1.000
_cell.angle_alpha   90.00
_cell.angle_beta   90.00
_cell.angle_gamma   90.00
#
_symmetry.space_group_name_H-M   'P 1'
#
loop_
_entity.id
_entity.type
_entity.pdbx_description
1 polymer ?
#
loop_
_entity_poly.entity_id
_entity_poly.type
_entity_poly.pdbx_seq_one_letter_code
_entity_poly.pdbx_strand_id
1 'polypeptide(L)'
;MLMFYKQIWPNNRYRYLFVVGAVCAETALSSAESLDVFLFGACEASMPRKRKGPQGRRPVFWWSDDIADLRRQSLALRRRYQACIRRAGQPGAQEARFSYIAAKRELRIAIREAKNKCWADLCAQVNTDPWGRPYKLVMKKLGGQNPATSSKGREAVIADALFPAAPVTN
;
A
#
# COMPACT_ATOMS: atom_id res chain seq x y z
N MET A 1 2.86 62.16 -59.57
CA MET A 1 2.19 60.86 -59.42
C MET A 1 1.51 60.85 -58.05
N LEU A 2 0.29 61.41 -58.03
CA LEU A 2 -0.59 61.49 -56.86
C LEU A 2 -1.32 60.16 -56.73
N MET A 3 -1.31 59.53 -55.56
CA MET A 3 -2.51 58.95 -54.96
C MET A 3 -2.37 58.94 -53.43
N PHE A 4 -2.96 59.97 -52.83
CA PHE A 4 -3.60 59.90 -51.52
C PHE A 4 -4.43 58.62 -51.41
N TYR A 5 -4.27 57.86 -50.33
CA TYR A 5 -5.42 57.21 -49.70
C TYR A 5 -5.16 57.03 -48.19
N LYS A 6 -5.49 58.07 -47.44
CA LYS A 6 -5.95 57.92 -46.06
C LYS A 6 -7.28 57.16 -46.10
N GLN A 7 -7.34 55.99 -45.49
CA GLN A 7 -8.56 55.36 -44.97
C GLN A 7 -8.18 54.83 -43.58
N ILE A 8 -8.31 55.61 -42.51
CA ILE A 8 -9.57 55.79 -41.74
C ILE A 8 -10.38 54.49 -41.76
N TRP A 9 -10.09 53.58 -40.83
CA TRP A 9 -11.03 52.52 -40.45
C TRP A 9 -11.53 52.82 -39.03
N PRO A 10 -12.72 53.44 -38.89
CA PRO A 10 -13.41 53.52 -37.63
C PRO A 10 -14.30 52.27 -37.56
N ASN A 11 -13.78 51.15 -37.07
CA ASN A 11 -14.64 49.98 -36.90
C ASN A 11 -14.37 49.24 -35.58
N ASN A 12 -15.18 49.65 -34.59
CA ASN A 12 -15.34 49.06 -33.26
C ASN A 12 -15.66 47.54 -33.30
N ARG A 13 -16.08 47.04 -34.47
CA ARG A 13 -16.47 45.65 -34.73
C ARG A 13 -15.31 44.65 -34.64
N TYR A 14 -14.10 45.02 -35.07
CA TYR A 14 -12.92 44.14 -34.98
C TYR A 14 -12.37 44.03 -33.55
N ARG A 15 -12.50 45.11 -32.75
CA ARG A 15 -12.14 45.11 -31.33
C ARG A 15 -13.15 44.27 -30.53
N TYR A 16 -14.45 44.37 -30.84
CA TYR A 16 -15.48 43.51 -30.25
C TYR A 16 -15.28 42.03 -30.59
N LEU A 17 -15.01 41.69 -31.86
CA LEU A 17 -14.76 40.29 -32.27
C LEU A 17 -13.50 39.71 -31.61
N PHE A 18 -12.43 40.51 -31.44
CA PHE A 18 -11.22 40.09 -30.73
C PHE A 18 -11.46 39.91 -29.22
N VAL A 19 -12.17 40.85 -28.58
CA VAL A 19 -12.52 40.76 -27.15
C VAL A 19 -13.48 39.59 -26.89
N VAL A 20 -14.49 39.39 -27.72
CA VAL A 20 -15.41 38.24 -27.62
C VAL A 20 -14.68 36.92 -27.87
N GLY A 21 -13.73 36.88 -28.81
CA GLY A 21 -12.87 35.71 -29.04
C GLY A 21 -11.95 35.41 -27.85
N ALA A 22 -11.35 36.44 -27.24
CA ALA A 22 -10.50 36.30 -26.06
C ALA A 22 -11.29 35.85 -24.82
N VAL A 23 -12.47 36.44 -24.58
CA VAL A 23 -13.37 36.03 -23.48
C VAL A 23 -13.88 34.59 -23.70
N CYS A 24 -14.22 34.22 -24.93
CA CYS A 24 -14.61 32.85 -25.25
C CYS A 24 -13.45 31.87 -24.99
N ALA A 25 -12.21 32.24 -25.32
CA ALA A 25 -11.03 31.43 -25.02
C ALA A 25 -10.75 31.31 -23.52
N GLU A 26 -10.88 32.38 -22.74
CA GLU A 26 -10.75 32.37 -21.27
C GLU A 26 -11.82 31.50 -20.61
N THR A 27 -13.07 31.59 -21.06
CA THR A 27 -14.16 30.74 -20.56
C THR A 27 -13.98 29.27 -20.94
N ALA A 28 -13.42 28.97 -22.11
CA ALA A 28 -13.11 27.61 -22.53
C ALA A 28 -11.98 27.00 -21.69
N LEU A 29 -10.92 27.78 -21.40
CA LEU A 29 -9.84 27.36 -20.49
C LEU A 29 -10.37 27.09 -19.08
N SER A 30 -11.17 27.99 -18.53
CA SER A 30 -11.78 27.81 -17.20
C SER A 30 -12.69 26.57 -17.14
N SER A 31 -13.43 26.29 -18.22
CA SER A 31 -14.27 25.09 -18.33
C SER A 31 -13.44 23.80 -18.37
N ALA A 32 -12.29 23.82 -19.05
CA ALA A 32 -11.37 22.69 -19.10
C ALA A 32 -10.73 22.43 -17.72
N GLU A 33 -10.29 23.47 -17.02
CA GLU A 33 -9.75 23.34 -15.66
C GLU A 33 -10.79 22.77 -14.68
N SER A 34 -12.04 23.22 -14.79
CA SER A 34 -13.16 22.71 -13.98
C SER A 34 -13.40 21.21 -14.22
N LEU A 35 -13.34 20.77 -15.49
CA LEU A 35 -13.45 19.35 -15.85
C LEU A 35 -12.30 18.52 -15.30
N ASP A 36 -11.06 19.02 -15.35
CA ASP A 36 -9.90 18.32 -14.79
C ASP A 36 -10.03 18.14 -13.28
N VAL A 37 -10.47 19.17 -12.56
CA VAL A 37 -10.72 19.08 -11.12
C VAL A 37 -11.81 18.05 -10.81
N PHE A 38 -12.91 18.06 -11.58
CA PHE A 38 -13.99 17.10 -11.40
C PHE A 38 -13.53 15.66 -11.67
N LEU A 39 -12.84 15.43 -12.78
CA LEU A 39 -12.31 14.12 -13.14
C LEU A 39 -11.30 13.62 -12.10
N PHE A 40 -10.41 14.49 -11.64
CA PHE A 40 -9.45 14.16 -10.59
C PHE A 40 -10.17 13.77 -9.28
N GLY A 41 -11.18 14.53 -8.86
CA GLY A 41 -11.99 14.24 -7.68
C GLY A 41 -12.76 12.92 -7.80
N ALA A 42 -13.40 12.68 -8.95
CA ALA A 42 -14.10 11.45 -9.25
C ALA A 42 -13.15 10.24 -9.28
N CYS A 43 -11.94 10.39 -9.84
CA CYS A 43 -10.91 9.37 -9.84
C CYS A 43 -10.36 9.07 -8.45
N GLU A 44 -10.02 10.07 -7.62
CA GLU A 44 -9.55 9.83 -6.25
C GLU A 44 -10.63 9.19 -5.37
N ALA A 45 -11.91 9.53 -5.58
CA ALA A 45 -13.04 8.90 -4.89
C ALA A 45 -13.29 7.45 -5.36
N SER A 46 -13.22 7.21 -6.67
CA SER A 46 -13.52 5.89 -7.27
C SER A 46 -12.33 4.93 -7.22
N MET A 47 -11.10 5.47 -7.16
CA MET A 47 -9.84 4.73 -7.15
C MET A 47 -9.04 5.05 -5.87
N PRO A 48 -9.58 4.73 -4.68
CA PRO A 48 -8.88 5.00 -3.44
C PRO A 48 -7.54 4.26 -3.44
N ARG A 49 -6.44 5.00 -3.27
CA ARG A 49 -5.10 4.43 -3.18
C ARG A 49 -5.08 3.38 -2.07
N LYS A 50 -4.45 2.24 -2.32
CA LYS A 50 -4.30 1.15 -1.34
C LYS A 50 -3.76 1.73 -0.04
N ARG A 51 -4.64 1.87 0.97
CA ARG A 51 -4.23 2.31 2.30
C ARG A 51 -3.12 1.39 2.76
N LYS A 52 -2.05 1.95 3.35
CA LYS A 52 -1.07 1.15 4.10
C LYS A 52 -1.84 0.56 5.27
N GLY A 53 -2.45 -0.61 5.06
CA GLY A 53 -3.07 -1.39 6.13
C GLY A 53 -2.02 -1.69 7.22
N PRO A 54 -2.43 -2.32 8.34
CA PRO A 54 -1.51 -2.75 9.38
C PRO A 54 -0.24 -3.36 8.74
N GLN A 55 0.93 -2.85 9.13
CA GLN A 55 2.20 -3.16 8.48
C GLN A 55 2.43 -4.68 8.46
N GLY A 56 2.14 -5.30 7.33
CA GLY A 56 2.35 -6.72 7.11
C GLY A 56 1.47 -7.64 7.97
N ARG A 57 1.49 -8.92 7.59
CA ARG A 57 1.01 -9.98 8.47
C ARG A 57 1.96 -10.04 9.67
N ARG A 58 1.43 -10.15 10.88
CA ARG A 58 2.24 -10.40 12.08
C ARG A 58 3.16 -11.60 11.79
N PRO A 59 4.48 -11.46 12.02
CA PRO A 59 5.40 -12.57 11.84
C PRO A 59 4.93 -13.76 12.66
N VAL A 60 5.17 -14.96 12.12
CA VAL A 60 4.85 -16.19 12.86
C VAL A 60 5.72 -16.22 14.12
N PHE A 61 5.23 -16.83 15.19
CA PHE A 61 5.87 -16.82 16.51
C PHE A 61 7.32 -17.34 16.55
N TRP A 62 7.76 -18.14 15.57
CA TRP A 62 9.15 -18.61 15.42
C TRP A 62 10.01 -17.74 14.49
N TRP A 63 9.45 -16.67 13.91
CA TRP A 63 10.13 -15.78 12.98
C TRP A 63 10.98 -14.76 13.75
N SER A 64 12.26 -14.66 13.40
CA SER A 64 13.19 -13.67 13.95
C SER A 64 13.70 -12.71 12.87
N ASP A 65 14.26 -11.58 13.31
CA ASP A 65 14.88 -10.60 12.41
C ASP A 65 16.09 -11.20 11.67
N ASP A 66 16.88 -12.06 12.33
CA ASP A 66 17.98 -12.80 11.71
C ASP A 66 17.53 -13.63 10.50
N ILE A 67 16.40 -14.35 10.63
CA ILE A 67 15.81 -15.12 9.51
C ILE A 67 15.32 -14.19 8.42
N ALA A 68 14.77 -13.03 8.78
CA ALA A 68 14.34 -12.03 7.81
C ALA A 68 15.52 -11.50 6.99
N ASP A 69 16.65 -11.25 7.63
CA ASP A 69 17.87 -10.77 7.00
C ASP A 69 18.52 -11.85 6.12
N LEU A 70 18.67 -13.09 6.63
CA LEU A 70 19.13 -14.23 5.84
C LEU A 70 18.24 -14.46 4.60
N ARG A 71 16.92 -14.30 4.75
CA ARG A 71 15.98 -14.39 3.63
C ARG A 71 16.19 -13.27 2.63
N ARG A 72 16.41 -12.02 3.09
CA ARG A 72 16.69 -10.88 2.23
C ARG A 72 17.96 -11.11 1.41
N GLN A 73 19.02 -11.58 2.06
CA GLN A 73 20.31 -11.92 1.43
C GLN A 73 20.16 -13.06 0.40
N SER A 74 19.52 -14.17 0.79
CA SER A 74 19.27 -15.31 -0.11
C SER A 74 18.47 -14.90 -1.37
N LEU A 75 17.46 -14.05 -1.21
CA LEU A 75 16.67 -13.51 -2.33
C LEU A 75 17.46 -12.52 -3.21
N ALA A 76 18.38 -11.75 -2.63
CA ALA A 76 19.28 -10.88 -3.38
C ALA A 76 20.23 -11.72 -4.25
N LEU A 77 20.85 -12.75 -3.68
CA LEU A 77 21.74 -13.66 -4.40
C LEU A 77 21.00 -14.47 -5.48
N ARG A 78 19.77 -14.92 -5.20
CA ARG A 78 18.90 -15.54 -6.22
C ARG A 78 18.68 -14.61 -7.41
N ARG A 79 18.38 -13.33 -7.16
CA ARG A 79 18.17 -12.33 -8.22
C ARG A 79 19.44 -12.11 -9.03
N ARG A 80 20.61 -12.05 -8.39
CA ARG A 80 21.92 -11.97 -9.06
C ARG A 80 22.16 -13.19 -9.96
N TYR A 81 21.98 -14.40 -9.44
CA TYR A 81 22.11 -15.63 -10.21
C TYR A 81 21.18 -15.66 -11.43
N GLN A 82 19.90 -15.33 -11.25
CA GLN A 82 18.94 -15.26 -12.35
C GLN A 82 19.27 -14.19 -13.38
N ALA A 83 19.84 -13.05 -12.96
CA ALA A 83 20.30 -12.02 -13.88
C ALA A 83 21.49 -12.50 -14.73
N CYS A 84 22.44 -13.23 -14.13
CA CYS A 84 23.56 -13.83 -14.86
C CYS A 84 23.09 -14.87 -15.89
N ILE A 85 22.10 -15.71 -15.56
CA ILE A 85 21.57 -16.70 -16.51
C ILE A 85 20.83 -16.05 -17.69
N ARG A 86 20.10 -14.96 -17.43
CA ARG A 86 19.32 -14.27 -18.48
C ARG A 86 20.19 -13.52 -19.49
N ARG A 87 21.43 -13.20 -19.15
CA ARG A 87 22.39 -12.55 -20.06
C ARG A 87 23.35 -13.61 -20.59
N ALA A 88 23.20 -13.99 -21.86
CA ALA A 88 24.10 -14.95 -22.50
C ALA A 88 25.56 -14.47 -22.41
N GLY A 89 26.47 -15.36 -22.00
CA GLY A 89 27.91 -15.10 -22.00
C GLY A 89 28.48 -14.35 -20.79
N GLN A 90 27.74 -14.19 -19.68
CA GLN A 90 28.25 -13.45 -18.52
C GLN A 90 29.17 -14.31 -17.63
N PRO A 91 30.47 -13.97 -17.49
CA PRO A 91 31.39 -14.68 -16.61
C PRO A 91 31.01 -14.45 -15.14
N GLY A 92 30.82 -15.53 -14.37
CA GLY A 92 30.44 -15.46 -12.95
C GLY A 92 29.08 -16.08 -12.61
N ALA A 93 28.36 -16.65 -13.59
CA ALA A 93 27.11 -17.37 -13.33
C ALA A 93 27.29 -18.54 -12.34
N GLN A 94 28.43 -19.24 -12.41
CA GLN A 94 28.76 -20.36 -11.53
C GLN A 94 29.05 -19.90 -10.10
N GLU A 95 29.79 -18.81 -9.93
CA GLU A 95 30.03 -18.21 -8.61
C GLU A 95 28.71 -17.73 -7.99
N ALA A 96 27.89 -17.00 -8.75
CA ALA A 96 26.57 -16.56 -8.30
C ALA A 96 25.65 -17.73 -7.92
N ARG A 97 25.77 -18.88 -8.62
CA ARG A 97 25.08 -20.13 -8.27
C ARG A 97 25.55 -20.66 -6.92
N PHE A 98 26.86 -20.77 -6.69
CA PHE A 98 27.40 -21.26 -5.43
C PHE A 98 27.04 -20.35 -4.24
N SER A 99 27.15 -19.03 -4.39
CA SER A 99 26.75 -18.07 -3.35
C SER A 99 25.26 -18.21 -3.01
N TYR A 100 24.39 -18.34 -4.01
CA TYR A 100 22.96 -18.55 -3.77
C TYR A 100 22.67 -19.88 -3.07
N ILE A 101 23.33 -20.98 -3.46
CA ILE A 101 23.16 -22.29 -2.83
C ILE A 101 23.59 -22.24 -1.35
N ALA A 102 24.73 -21.59 -1.06
CA ALA A 102 25.24 -21.42 0.30
C ALA A 102 24.24 -20.63 1.17
N ALA A 103 23.81 -19.45 0.71
CA ALA A 103 22.85 -18.63 1.46
C ALA A 103 21.47 -19.30 1.61
N LYS A 104 21.04 -20.10 0.61
CA LYS A 104 19.83 -20.92 0.72
C LYS A 104 19.99 -22.01 1.78
N ARG A 105 21.16 -22.64 1.88
CA ARG A 105 21.45 -23.66 2.90
C ARG A 105 21.42 -23.05 4.30
N GLU A 106 22.11 -21.93 4.48
CA GLU A 106 22.15 -21.20 5.74
C GLU A 106 20.75 -20.79 6.21
N LEU A 107 19.95 -20.19 5.33
CA LEU A 107 18.55 -19.86 5.63
C LEU A 107 17.73 -21.09 6.05
N ARG A 108 17.93 -22.25 5.41
CA ARG A 108 17.21 -23.48 5.76
C ARG A 108 17.62 -24.00 7.14
N ILE A 109 18.90 -23.89 7.49
CA ILE A 109 19.43 -24.29 8.80
C ILE A 109 18.82 -23.37 9.87
N ALA A 110 18.93 -22.05 9.70
CA ALA A 110 18.39 -21.07 10.64
C ALA A 110 16.87 -21.25 10.87
N ILE A 111 16.09 -21.50 9.80
CA ILE A 111 14.66 -21.79 9.93
C ILE A 111 14.40 -23.07 10.73
N ARG A 112 15.19 -24.12 10.49
CA ARG A 112 15.02 -25.40 11.21
C ARG A 112 15.34 -25.21 12.69
N GLU A 113 16.44 -24.55 13.01
CA GLU A 113 16.85 -24.26 14.39
C GLU A 113 15.82 -23.41 15.12
N ALA A 114 15.34 -22.33 14.50
CA ALA A 114 14.34 -21.47 15.10
C ALA A 114 13.02 -22.20 15.36
N LYS A 115 12.57 -23.02 14.42
CA LYS A 115 11.38 -23.87 14.64
C LYS A 115 11.59 -24.87 15.78
N ASN A 116 12.75 -25.51 15.85
CA ASN A 116 13.06 -26.49 16.89
C ASN A 116 13.12 -25.83 18.27
N LYS A 117 13.83 -24.70 18.39
CA LYS A 117 13.89 -23.91 19.63
C LYS A 117 12.50 -23.49 20.07
N CYS A 118 11.74 -22.91 19.15
CA CYS A 118 10.40 -22.43 19.45
C CYS A 118 9.42 -23.56 19.82
N TRP A 119 9.57 -24.74 19.21
CA TRP A 119 8.81 -25.93 19.59
C TRP A 119 9.17 -26.40 21.01
N ALA A 120 10.46 -26.46 21.35
CA ALA A 120 10.90 -26.81 22.70
C ALA A 120 10.38 -25.82 23.75
N ASP A 121 10.43 -24.51 23.47
CA ASP A 121 9.91 -23.46 24.34
C ASP A 121 8.40 -23.59 24.56
N LEU A 122 7.64 -23.96 23.51
CA LEU A 122 6.21 -24.21 23.63
C LEU A 122 5.94 -25.43 24.51
N CYS A 123 6.67 -26.53 24.33
CA CYS A 123 6.53 -27.71 25.17
C CYS A 123 6.83 -27.41 26.64
N ALA A 124 7.87 -26.62 26.92
CA ALA A 124 8.20 -26.20 28.29
C ALA A 124 7.08 -25.33 28.89
N GLN A 125 6.48 -24.43 28.10
CA GLN A 125 5.37 -23.58 28.55
C GLN A 125 4.11 -24.36 28.91
N VAL A 126 3.81 -25.48 28.23
CA VAL A 126 2.62 -26.31 28.54
C VAL A 126 2.61 -26.76 30.01
N ASN A 127 3.78 -27.12 30.55
CA ASN A 127 3.89 -27.58 31.95
C ASN A 127 3.64 -26.46 32.96
N THR A 128 3.82 -25.20 32.57
CA THR A 128 3.66 -24.03 33.46
C THR A 128 2.29 -23.38 33.31
N ASP A 129 1.84 -23.19 32.07
CA ASP A 129 0.54 -22.61 31.72
C ASP A 129 -0.12 -23.40 30.58
N PRO A 130 -0.98 -24.38 30.91
CA PRO A 130 -1.69 -25.21 29.94
C PRO A 130 -2.62 -24.41 29.01
N TRP A 131 -3.13 -23.26 29.46
CA TRP A 131 -4.08 -22.42 28.71
C TRP A 131 -3.41 -21.23 28.00
N GLY A 132 -2.08 -21.19 28.03
CA GLY A 132 -1.26 -20.10 27.51
C GLY A 132 -1.12 -20.09 25.98
N ARG A 133 0.10 -19.75 25.54
CA ARG A 133 0.44 -19.64 24.10
C ARG A 133 0.29 -20.98 23.35
N PRO A 134 0.67 -22.16 23.89
CA PRO A 134 0.50 -23.43 23.19
C PRO A 134 -0.97 -23.75 22.85
N TYR A 135 -1.89 -23.60 23.81
CA TYR A 135 -3.32 -23.79 23.59
C TYR A 135 -3.89 -22.83 22.54
N LYS A 136 -3.56 -21.53 22.66
CA LYS A 136 -4.00 -20.51 21.68
C LYS A 136 -3.50 -20.80 20.27
N LEU A 137 -2.31 -21.38 20.15
CA LEU A 137 -1.72 -21.76 18.86
C LEU A 137 -2.49 -22.89 18.20
N VAL A 138 -2.75 -23.99 18.93
CA VAL A 138 -3.52 -25.15 18.44
C VAL A 138 -4.93 -24.73 18.05
N MET A 139 -5.55 -23.87 18.86
CA MET A 139 -6.90 -23.35 18.60
C MET A 139 -6.95 -22.26 17.52
N LYS A 140 -5.82 -21.92 16.87
CA LYS A 140 -5.71 -20.83 15.88
C LYS A 140 -6.21 -19.47 16.40
N LYS A 141 -6.15 -19.27 17.71
CA LYS A 141 -6.51 -18.02 18.41
C LYS A 141 -5.35 -17.03 18.48
N LEU A 142 -4.17 -17.40 17.96
CA LEU A 142 -3.02 -16.49 17.82
C LEU A 142 -3.20 -15.58 16.60
N GLY A 143 -3.26 -14.26 16.83
CA GLY A 143 -3.14 -13.25 15.79
C GLY A 143 -4.46 -12.68 15.24
N GLY A 144 -5.61 -13.18 15.67
CA GLY A 144 -6.88 -12.49 15.45
C GLY A 144 -6.98 -11.27 16.38
N GLN A 145 -7.35 -10.11 15.84
CA GLN A 145 -7.92 -9.06 16.70
C GLN A 145 -9.23 -9.61 17.26
N ASN A 146 -9.36 -9.66 18.58
CA ASN A 146 -10.65 -9.92 19.18
C ASN A 146 -11.54 -8.72 18.81
N PRO A 147 -12.65 -8.87 18.08
CA PRO A 147 -13.51 -7.73 17.72
C PRO A 147 -13.96 -6.94 18.96
N ALA A 148 -14.07 -7.58 20.12
CA ALA A 148 -14.34 -6.93 21.40
C ALA A 148 -13.28 -5.92 21.85
N THR A 149 -12.03 -6.05 21.37
CA THR A 149 -10.98 -5.03 21.63
C THR A 149 -11.10 -3.81 20.71
N SER A 150 -11.78 -3.93 19.57
CA SER A 150 -12.04 -2.82 18.63
C SER A 150 -13.20 -1.93 19.10
N SER A 151 -14.14 -2.50 19.86
CA SER A 151 -15.26 -1.78 20.47
C SER A 151 -14.94 -1.14 21.82
N LYS A 152 -13.76 -1.42 22.40
CA LYS A 152 -13.35 -0.90 23.70
C LYS A 152 -13.22 0.63 23.65
N GLY A 153 -14.02 1.36 24.42
CA GLY A 153 -14.14 2.82 24.41
C GLY A 153 -15.20 3.39 23.46
N ARG A 154 -15.95 2.56 22.73
CA ARG A 154 -17.07 2.96 21.85
C ARG A 154 -18.41 2.38 22.30
N GLU A 155 -18.47 1.86 23.52
CA GLU A 155 -19.61 1.12 24.03
C GLU A 155 -20.87 1.99 24.06
N ALA A 156 -20.75 3.25 24.50
CA ALA A 156 -21.88 4.19 24.53
C ALA A 156 -22.43 4.51 23.13
N VAL A 157 -21.55 4.79 22.16
CA VAL A 157 -21.96 5.10 20.78
C VAL A 157 -22.65 3.90 20.11
N ILE A 158 -22.17 2.69 20.39
CA ILE A 158 -22.79 1.45 19.90
C ILE A 158 -24.14 1.24 20.59
N ALA A 159 -24.22 1.47 21.89
CA ALA A 159 -25.46 1.33 22.65
C ALA A 159 -26.54 2.31 22.16
N ASP A 160 -26.19 3.59 21.98
CA ASP A 160 -27.13 4.62 21.50
C ASP A 160 -27.63 4.34 20.07
N ALA A 161 -26.76 3.78 19.21
CA ALA A 161 -27.14 3.41 17.84
C ALA A 161 -28.03 2.17 17.78
N LEU A 162 -27.83 1.20 18.68
CA LEU A 162 -28.61 -0.05 18.72
C LEU A 162 -29.91 0.11 19.51
N PHE A 163 -29.92 0.97 20.52
CA PHE A 163 -31.04 1.20 21.43
C PHE A 163 -31.36 2.70 21.50
N PRO A 164 -31.91 3.28 20.43
CA PRO A 164 -32.31 4.68 20.44
C PRO A 164 -33.41 4.93 21.48
N ALA A 165 -33.38 6.11 22.11
CA ALA A 165 -34.42 6.51 23.05
C ALA A 165 -35.79 6.52 22.37
N ALA A 166 -36.82 6.06 23.09
CA ALA A 166 -38.18 6.06 22.61
C ALA A 166 -38.61 7.49 22.23
N PRO A 167 -39.35 7.68 21.11
CA PRO A 167 -39.80 9.00 20.71
C PRO A 167 -40.72 9.57 21.79
N VAL A 168 -40.57 10.86 22.07
CA VAL A 168 -41.37 11.58 23.06
C VAL A 168 -42.83 11.57 22.59
N THR A 169 -43.68 10.82 23.28
CA THR A 169 -45.12 10.81 23.03
C THR A 169 -45.72 12.02 23.74
N ASN A 170 -46.13 13.03 22.98
CA ASN A 170 -46.99 14.13 23.45
C ASN A 170 -48.45 13.70 23.42
#